data_AF-A0A382ZED6-F1
#
_entry.id   AF-A0A382ZED6-F1
#
_cell.length_a   1.000
_cell.length_b   1.000
_cell.length_c   1.000
_cell.angle_alpha   90.00
_cell.angle_beta   90.00
_cell.angle_gamma   90.00
#
_symmetry.space_group_name_H-M   'P 1'
#
loop_
_entity.id
_entity.type
_entity.pdbx_description
1 polymer ?
#
loop_
_entity_poly.entity_id
_entity_poly.type
_entity_poly.pdbx_seq_one_letter_code
_entity_poly.pdbx_strand_id
1 'polypeptide(L)'
;MVEEAYKGQQIVRLKGGDPFIFGRGGEEIIALAKAGIQFEVIPGVTAGIGAAAGFGIPLTHRDDATSTLFITGHQCNTIKKQDFETLAKLNSTLVF
;
A
#
# COMPACT_ATOMS: atom_id res chain seq x y z
N MET A 1 19.93 1.87 4.04
CA MET A 1 19.47 0.62 4.69
C MET A 1 20.46 -0.51 4.45
N VAL A 2 20.73 -0.90 3.19
CA VAL A 2 21.78 -1.90 2.87
C VAL A 2 23.14 -1.52 3.45
N GLU A 3 23.59 -0.28 3.22
CA GLU A 3 24.88 0.21 3.75
C GLU A 3 24.94 0.17 5.28
N GLU A 4 23.88 0.61 5.96
CA GLU A 4 23.80 0.58 7.42
C GLU A 4 23.76 -0.87 7.95
N ALA A 5 23.13 -1.79 7.23
CA ALA A 5 23.05 -3.20 7.62
C ALA A 5 24.43 -3.86 7.54
N TYR A 6 25.24 -3.51 6.55
CA TYR A 6 26.64 -3.96 6.48
C TYR A 6 27.54 -3.39 7.59
N LYS A 7 27.14 -2.28 8.22
CA LYS A 7 27.81 -1.78 9.44
C LYS A 7 27.39 -2.55 10.70
N GLY A 8 26.54 -3.58 10.58
CA GLY A 8 26.07 -4.41 11.69
C GLY A 8 24.98 -3.76 12.56
N GLN A 9 24.35 -2.69 12.07
CA GLN A 9 23.28 -2.00 12.81
C GLN A 9 21.94 -2.73 12.69
N GLN A 10 21.14 -2.67 13.75
CA GLN A 10 19.72 -3.01 13.70
C GLN A 10 18.94 -1.80 13.19
N ILE A 11 18.19 -1.99 12.10
CA ILE A 11 17.57 -0.89 11.36
C ILE A 11 16.07 -1.11 11.30
N VAL A 12 15.32 -0.06 11.60
CA VAL A 12 13.88 0.00 11.37
C VAL A 12 13.59 1.00 10.27
N ARG A 13 12.88 0.56 9.25
CA ARG A 13 12.30 1.42 8.23
C ARG A 13 10.83 1.66 8.58
N LEU A 14 10.56 2.70 9.37
CA LEU A 14 9.19 3.05 9.74
C LEU A 14 8.49 3.70 8.54
N LYS A 15 7.34 3.15 8.16
CA LYS A 15 6.52 3.60 7.02
C LYS A 15 5.11 3.91 7.52
N GLY A 16 4.52 4.97 7.00
CA GLY A 16 3.14 5.34 7.34
C GLY A 16 2.15 4.33 6.77
N GLY A 17 1.16 3.93 7.57
CA GLY A 17 0.16 2.94 7.18
C GLY A 17 0.75 1.54 7.05
N ASP A 18 0.47 0.87 5.93
CA ASP A 18 1.04 -0.44 5.63
C ASP A 18 2.25 -0.31 4.67
N PRO A 19 3.40 -0.98 4.94
CA PRO A 19 4.59 -0.92 4.09
C PRO A 19 4.38 -1.24 2.61
N PHE A 20 3.38 -2.07 2.29
CA PHE A 20 3.13 -2.61 0.96
C PHE A 20 1.94 -1.98 0.24
N ILE A 21 1.11 -1.18 0.91
CA ILE A 21 0.08 -0.38 0.25
C ILE A 21 0.66 0.98 -0.15
N PHE A 22 1.00 1.13 -1.44
CA PHE A 22 1.57 2.35 -2.05
C PHE A 22 2.85 2.90 -1.39
N GLY A 23 3.43 2.20 -0.42
CA GLY A 23 4.61 2.63 0.32
C GLY A 23 5.94 2.33 -0.36
N ARG A 24 5.97 1.63 -1.49
CA ARG A 24 7.20 1.11 -2.16
C ARG A 24 8.02 0.13 -1.29
N GLY A 25 7.44 -0.47 -0.24
CA GLY A 25 8.12 -1.47 0.58
C GLY A 25 8.61 -2.68 -0.23
N GLY A 26 7.90 -3.05 -1.29
CA GLY A 26 8.31 -4.11 -2.22
C GLY A 26 9.68 -3.87 -2.86
N GLU A 27 9.96 -2.63 -3.28
CA GLU A 27 11.25 -2.28 -3.88
C GLU A 27 12.39 -2.35 -2.85
N GLU A 28 12.09 -1.91 -1.61
CA GLU A 28 13.04 -1.93 -0.50
C GLU A 28 13.44 -3.36 -0.12
N ILE A 29 12.48 -4.30 -0.03
CA ILE A 29 12.77 -5.70 0.32
C ILE A 29 13.52 -6.44 -0.79
N ILE A 30 13.25 -6.12 -2.07
CA ILE A 30 14.00 -6.71 -3.20
C ILE A 30 15.47 -6.28 -3.12
N ALA A 31 15.74 -5.02 -2.77
CA ALA A 31 17.10 -4.54 -2.60
C ALA A 31 17.82 -5.25 -1.44
N LEU A 32 17.14 -5.45 -0.30
CA LEU A 32 17.68 -6.21 0.83
C LEU A 32 17.95 -7.67 0.50
N ALA A 33 16.99 -8.35 -0.15
CA ALA A 33 17.13 -9.73 -0.57
C ALA A 33 18.31 -9.92 -1.54
N LYS A 34 18.47 -9.03 -2.52
CA LYS A 34 19.62 -9.04 -3.44
C LYS A 34 20.96 -8.81 -2.73
N ALA A 35 20.96 -8.10 -1.63
CA ALA A 35 22.13 -7.85 -0.78
C ALA A 35 22.37 -8.96 0.27
N GLY A 36 21.54 -10.01 0.31
CA GLY A 36 21.66 -11.09 1.30
C GLY A 36 21.35 -10.66 2.74
N ILE A 37 20.65 -9.54 2.94
CA ILE A 37 20.30 -9.02 4.26
C ILE A 37 18.97 -9.64 4.70
N GLN A 38 18.94 -10.23 5.89
CA GLN A 38 17.71 -10.72 6.50
C GLN A 38 16.83 -9.56 6.95
N PHE A 39 15.51 -9.70 6.77
CA PHE A 39 14.53 -8.71 7.17
C PHE A 39 13.21 -9.37 7.54
N GLU A 40 12.39 -8.61 8.27
CA GLU A 40 11.00 -8.94 8.56
C GLU A 40 10.12 -7.75 8.12
N VAL A 41 8.90 -8.04 7.71
CA VAL A 41 7.90 -7.01 7.39
C VAL A 41 6.78 -7.09 8.39
N ILE A 42 6.62 -6.02 9.17
CA ILE A 42 5.54 -5.87 10.12
C ILE A 42 4.37 -5.17 9.40
N PRO A 43 3.19 -5.81 9.28
CA PRO A 43 2.04 -5.21 8.62
C PRO A 43 1.51 -4.02 9.43
N GLY A 44 0.89 -3.06 8.74
CA GLY A 44 0.29 -1.88 9.35
C GLY A 44 -1.17 -1.69 8.96
N VAL A 45 -1.85 -0.76 9.63
CA VAL A 45 -3.21 -0.35 9.24
C VAL A 45 -3.10 0.69 8.14
N THR A 46 -3.47 0.33 6.91
CA THR A 46 -3.43 1.28 5.77
C THR A 46 -4.42 2.44 5.95
N ALA A 47 -4.07 3.60 5.39
CA ALA A 47 -4.85 4.83 5.49
C ALA A 47 -6.30 4.66 5.02
N GLY A 48 -6.55 3.88 3.95
CA GLY A 48 -7.90 3.69 3.44
C GLY A 48 -8.86 3.04 4.45
N ILE A 49 -8.38 2.02 5.18
CA ILE A 49 -9.17 1.37 6.25
C ILE A 49 -9.26 2.32 7.45
N GLY A 50 -8.13 2.88 7.89
CA GLY A 50 -8.08 3.72 9.08
C GLY A 50 -8.94 4.98 8.96
N ALA A 51 -8.90 5.66 7.82
CA ALA A 51 -9.71 6.84 7.55
C ALA A 51 -11.20 6.50 7.48
N ALA A 52 -11.57 5.47 6.71
CA ALA A 52 -12.97 5.07 6.58
C ALA A 52 -13.58 4.71 7.94
N ALA A 53 -12.89 3.88 8.73
CA ALA A 53 -13.31 3.56 10.09
C ALA A 53 -13.38 4.80 11.00
N GLY A 54 -12.41 5.71 10.90
CA GLY A 54 -12.39 6.96 11.66
C GLY A 54 -13.58 7.89 11.37
N PHE A 55 -14.18 7.77 10.18
CA PHE A 55 -15.40 8.49 9.80
C PHE A 55 -16.68 7.64 9.89
N GLY A 56 -16.61 6.41 10.40
CA GLY A 56 -17.78 5.51 10.51
C GLY A 56 -18.28 4.99 9.15
N ILE A 57 -17.44 4.99 8.13
CA ILE A 57 -17.76 4.54 6.77
C ILE A 57 -17.22 3.12 6.58
N PRO A 58 -18.08 2.10 6.40
CA PRO A 58 -17.62 0.76 6.08
C PRO A 58 -17.18 0.70 4.60
N LEU A 59 -16.02 0.09 4.32
CA LEU A 59 -15.53 -0.10 2.94
C LEU A 59 -16.22 -1.24 2.19
N THR A 60 -17.00 -2.05 2.90
CA THR A 60 -17.87 -3.07 2.32
C THR A 60 -19.21 -3.03 3.03
N HIS A 61 -20.27 -3.26 2.28
CA HIS A 61 -21.61 -3.42 2.82
C HIS A 61 -22.35 -4.41 1.94
N ARG A 62 -23.12 -5.31 2.55
CA ARG A 62 -23.73 -6.45 1.86
C ARG A 62 -24.59 -6.02 0.67
N ASP A 63 -25.30 -4.91 0.83
CA ASP A 63 -26.27 -4.41 -0.15
C ASP A 63 -25.67 -3.36 -1.09
N ASP A 64 -24.55 -2.73 -0.74
CA ASP A 64 -23.98 -1.58 -1.48
C ASP A 64 -22.65 -1.90 -2.17
N ALA A 65 -21.70 -2.55 -1.49
CA ALA A 65 -20.36 -2.78 -2.01
C ALA A 65 -19.79 -4.11 -1.50
N THR A 66 -19.73 -5.10 -2.40
CA THR A 66 -19.17 -6.44 -2.11
C THR A 66 -17.65 -6.50 -2.34
N SER A 67 -17.04 -5.40 -2.78
CA SER A 67 -15.61 -5.30 -3.06
C SER A 67 -15.09 -3.89 -2.78
N THR A 68 -13.80 -3.81 -2.48
CA THR A 68 -13.07 -2.56 -2.25
C THR A 68 -11.83 -2.55 -3.13
N LEU A 69 -11.58 -1.44 -3.84
CA LEU A 69 -10.40 -1.28 -4.68
C LEU A 69 -9.54 -0.13 -4.14
N PHE A 70 -8.28 -0.43 -3.82
CA PHE A 70 -7.27 0.56 -3.48
C PHE A 70 -6.51 0.97 -4.74
N ILE A 71 -6.48 2.26 -5.02
CA ILE A 71 -5.97 2.83 -6.26
C ILE A 71 -5.05 3.99 -5.91
N THR A 72 -3.92 4.14 -6.59
CA THR A 72 -3.12 5.37 -6.48
C THR A 72 -3.68 6.44 -7.41
N GLY A 73 -4.02 7.61 -6.88
CA GLY A 73 -4.35 8.79 -7.69
C GLY A 73 -3.13 9.38 -8.42
N HIS A 74 -1.91 9.00 -8.04
CA HIS A 74 -0.67 9.49 -8.65
C HIS A 74 0.06 8.36 -9.39
N GLN A 75 0.14 8.48 -10.71
CA GLN A 75 0.82 7.52 -11.56
C GLN A 75 2.22 8.02 -11.94
N CYS A 76 3.25 7.24 -11.62
CA CYS A 76 4.64 7.57 -11.94
C CYS A 76 4.96 7.41 -13.44
N ASN A 77 4.12 6.71 -14.21
CA ASN A 77 4.31 6.50 -15.64
C ASN A 77 2.99 6.78 -16.39
N THR A 78 3.04 7.71 -17.35
CA THR A 78 1.87 8.21 -18.09
C THR A 78 1.34 7.26 -19.15
N ILE A 79 2.05 6.14 -19.41
CA ILE A 79 1.73 5.18 -20.48
C ILE A 79 0.50 4.31 -20.12
N LYS A 80 0.16 4.15 -18.85
CA LYS A 80 -1.02 3.37 -18.41
C LYS A 80 -1.93 4.20 -17.52
N LYS A 81 -2.71 5.07 -18.16
CA LYS A 81 -3.76 5.83 -17.46
C LYS A 81 -4.76 4.88 -16.81
N GLN A 82 -5.22 5.25 -15.62
CA GLN A 82 -6.34 4.59 -14.95
C GLN A 82 -7.57 4.67 -15.88
N ASP A 83 -8.27 3.56 -16.07
CA ASP A 83 -9.56 3.56 -16.76
C ASP A 83 -10.65 3.98 -15.76
N PHE A 84 -10.79 5.30 -15.58
CA PHE A 84 -11.78 5.88 -14.67
C PHE A 84 -13.22 5.57 -15.12
N GLU A 85 -13.46 5.35 -16.41
CA GLU A 85 -14.80 5.03 -16.90
C GLU A 85 -15.21 3.64 -16.44
N THR A 86 -14.31 2.66 -16.54
CA THR A 86 -14.56 1.33 -15.99
C THR A 86 -14.69 1.36 -14.48
N LEU A 87 -13.79 2.07 -13.78
CA LEU A 87 -13.83 2.17 -12.32
C LEU A 87 -15.14 2.76 -11.80
N ALA A 88 -15.66 3.81 -12.45
CA ALA A 88 -16.91 4.46 -12.05
C ALA A 88 -18.15 3.58 -12.23
N LYS A 89 -18.06 2.52 -13.06
CA LYS A 89 -19.15 1.55 -13.29
C LYS A 89 -19.13 0.38 -12.32
N LEU A 90 -18.09 0.23 -11.50
CA LEU A 90 -17.97 -0.87 -10.54
C LEU A 90 -18.92 -0.67 -9.36
N ASN A 91 -19.59 -1.75 -8.95
CA ASN A 91 -20.34 -1.79 -7.69
C ASN A 91 -19.39 -2.09 -6.51
N SER A 92 -18.46 -1.17 -6.27
CA SER A 92 -17.35 -1.31 -5.33
C SER A 92 -17.07 0.01 -4.62
N THR A 93 -16.53 -0.07 -3.41
CA THR A 93 -15.94 1.12 -2.76
C THR A 93 -14.56 1.37 -3.35
N LEU A 94 -14.37 2.53 -3.97
CA LEU A 94 -13.08 2.96 -4.52
C LEU A 94 -12.35 3.82 -3.49
N VAL A 95 -11.10 3.45 -3.18
CA VAL A 95 -10.21 4.16 -2.26
C VAL A 95 -9.03 4.69 -3.07
N PHE A 96 -8.87 6.00 -3.13
CA PHE A 96 -7.82 6.71 -3.90
C PHE A 96 -6.73 7.31 -3.01
#